data_AF-A0A8C0B4Y9-F1
#
_entry.id   AF-A0A8C0B4Y9-F1
#
_cell.length_a   1.000
_cell.length_b   1.000
_cell.length_c   1.000
_cell.angle_alpha   90.00
_cell.angle_beta   90.00
_cell.angle_gamma   90.00
#
_symmetry.space_group_name_H-M   'P 1'
#
loop_
_entity.id
_entity.type
_entity.pdbx_description
1 polymer ?
#
loop_
_entity_poly.entity_id
_entity_poly.type
_entity_poly.pdbx_seq_one_letter_code
_entity_poly.pdbx_strand_id
1 'polypeptide(L)'
;MRSSRQELGLLLTWLRKRDVQESAWWPMVARCTSGWRLGTVGFGRGLAGQLRVPCHRSLGDISKSFLDLTDPDEINSYFAFNVTSALCLTSTALQAFGKRPGSSRTVVNISSLCAVKPFKNWALYCSGKASRDMMFQVLALEEPDVRVLNYAPGPLDTDMQLLARTKTGDPEMRQYFQSLQESGQLIDCTVSAQKLVNLLEKDTFPSGAHVDFYDI
;
A
#
# COMPACT_ATOMS: atom_id res chain seq x y z
N MET A 1 22.67 -19.04 3.32
CA MET A 1 21.48 -18.38 3.89
C MET A 1 21.93 -17.28 4.84
N ARG A 2 21.93 -16.02 4.40
CA ARG A 2 22.12 -14.87 5.31
C ARG A 2 20.75 -14.53 5.91
N SER A 3 20.71 -14.35 7.22
CA SER A 3 19.48 -14.10 7.98
C SER A 3 18.84 -12.78 7.53
N SER A 4 17.51 -12.75 7.39
CA SER A 4 16.71 -11.54 7.10
C SER A 4 17.02 -10.36 8.03
N ARG A 5 17.57 -10.63 9.23
CA ARG A 5 18.06 -9.61 10.18
C ARG A 5 19.31 -8.87 9.68
N GLN A 6 20.18 -9.52 8.90
CA GLN A 6 21.41 -8.89 8.37
C GLN A 6 21.11 -7.94 7.21
N GLU A 7 20.14 -8.27 6.35
CA GLU A 7 19.75 -7.39 5.24
C GLU A 7 18.97 -6.15 5.71
N LEU A 8 18.09 -6.32 6.71
CA LEU A 8 17.43 -5.20 7.40
C LEU A 8 18.43 -4.29 8.12
N GLY A 9 19.45 -4.88 8.76
CA GLY A 9 20.53 -4.12 9.42
C GLY A 9 21.34 -3.25 8.45
N LEU A 10 21.62 -3.75 7.25
CA LEU A 10 22.32 -2.98 6.21
C LEU A 10 21.44 -1.84 5.65
N LEU A 11 20.15 -2.09 5.46
CA LEU A 11 19.18 -1.08 5.01
C LEU A 11 19.03 0.06 6.04
N LEU A 12 18.95 -0.26 7.33
CA LEU A 12 18.85 0.72 8.42
C LEU A 12 20.14 1.53 8.60
N THR A 13 21.30 0.89 8.42
CA THR A 13 22.62 1.56 8.50
C THR A 13 22.83 2.49 7.30
N TRP A 14 22.28 2.14 6.13
CA TRP A 14 22.31 2.95 4.92
C TRP A 14 21.40 4.19 5.04
N LEU A 15 20.19 4.05 5.60
CA LEU A 15 19.25 5.16 5.81
C LEU A 15 19.75 6.22 6.81
N ARG A 16 20.65 5.86 7.73
CA ARG A 16 21.16 6.78 8.76
C ARG A 16 22.28 7.72 8.28
N LYS A 17 22.87 7.49 7.10
CA LYS A 17 24.15 8.10 6.69
C LYS A 17 24.10 9.21 5.64
N ARG A 18 22.94 9.67 5.15
CA ARG A 18 22.91 10.75 4.13
C ARG A 18 22.36 12.08 4.65
N ASP A 19 23.30 13.00 4.88
CA ASP A 19 23.09 14.44 4.82
C ASP A 19 23.02 14.92 3.36
N VAL A 20 22.12 15.88 3.16
CA VAL A 20 21.78 16.75 2.01
C VAL A 20 22.78 16.90 0.85
N GLN A 21 22.32 16.68 -0.40
CA GLN A 21 22.60 17.55 -1.57
C GLN A 21 21.60 17.35 -2.74
N GLU A 22 21.46 18.38 -3.57
CA GLU A 22 20.36 18.76 -4.47
C GLU A 22 20.04 17.88 -5.71
N SER A 23 18.83 18.13 -6.23
CA SER A 23 18.32 17.94 -7.62
C SER A 23 17.83 16.55 -8.05
N ALA A 24 16.49 16.41 -8.15
CA ALA A 24 15.73 15.71 -9.20
C ALA A 24 14.32 15.37 -8.70
N TRP A 25 13.34 16.24 -8.98
CA TRP A 25 11.93 15.89 -8.90
C TRP A 25 11.55 15.13 -10.19
N TRP A 26 10.91 13.96 -10.03
CA TRP A 26 10.58 12.91 -11.04
C TRP A 26 11.72 11.95 -11.40
N PRO A 27 11.61 10.61 -11.16
CA PRO A 27 10.51 9.74 -11.62
C PRO A 27 10.13 8.57 -10.67
N MET A 28 8.90 8.47 -10.13
CA MET A 28 8.53 7.26 -9.35
C MET A 28 7.08 6.78 -9.47
N VAL A 29 6.34 7.21 -10.50
CA VAL A 29 5.01 6.66 -10.80
C VAL A 29 4.98 5.86 -12.12
N ALA A 30 6.02 5.93 -12.96
CA ALA A 30 5.96 5.41 -14.33
C ALA A 30 6.87 4.20 -14.67
N ARG A 31 7.47 3.51 -13.69
CA ARG A 31 8.24 2.27 -13.96
C ARG A 31 7.87 1.17 -12.99
N CYS A 32 6.65 0.65 -13.16
CA CYS A 32 6.24 -0.59 -12.52
C CYS A 32 6.33 -1.78 -13.49
N THR A 33 7.27 -1.79 -14.44
CA THR A 33 7.54 -2.97 -15.28
C THR A 33 8.99 -2.92 -15.76
N SER A 34 9.69 -4.05 -15.66
CA SER A 34 11.07 -4.34 -16.10
C SER A 34 12.23 -3.94 -15.17
N GLY A 35 12.80 -4.98 -14.52
CA GLY A 35 14.22 -5.02 -14.17
C GLY A 35 14.62 -4.47 -12.79
N TRP A 36 15.13 -5.36 -11.95
CA TRP A 36 15.75 -5.04 -10.66
C TRP A 36 16.88 -4.00 -10.82
N ARG A 37 16.66 -2.76 -10.37
CA ARG A 37 17.71 -1.83 -9.92
C ARG A 37 17.19 -1.01 -8.73
N LEU A 38 17.97 -0.98 -7.65
CA LEU A 38 17.80 -0.04 -6.54
C LEU A 38 17.95 1.39 -7.07
N GLY A 39 16.83 2.06 -7.33
CA GLY A 39 16.78 3.47 -7.70
C GLY A 39 16.84 4.36 -6.47
N THR A 40 17.70 5.38 -6.52
CA THR A 40 17.87 6.43 -5.50
C THR A 40 16.62 7.31 -5.38
N VAL A 41 16.10 7.45 -4.16
CA VAL A 41 15.08 8.47 -3.82
C VAL A 41 15.77 9.60 -3.06
N GLY A 42 15.80 10.80 -3.65
CA GLY A 42 16.26 12.04 -3.01
C GLY A 42 15.11 12.72 -2.25
N PHE A 43 15.36 13.15 -1.03
CA PHE A 43 14.42 13.96 -0.23
C PHE A 43 14.63 15.45 -0.53
N GLY A 44 13.64 16.09 -1.16
CA GLY A 44 13.59 17.55 -1.33
C GLY A 44 13.07 18.26 -0.07
N ARG A 45 13.58 19.48 0.19
CA ARG A 45 13.42 20.27 1.43
C ARG A 45 11.97 20.72 1.79
N GLY A 46 10.94 20.34 1.04
CA GLY A 46 9.54 20.73 1.31
C GLY A 46 8.74 19.76 2.18
N LEU A 47 9.22 18.53 2.40
CA LEU A 47 8.49 17.44 3.08
C LEU A 47 9.35 16.72 4.15
N ALA A 48 10.25 17.45 4.81
CA ALA A 48 11.16 16.89 5.80
C ALA A 48 10.39 16.26 6.98
N GLY A 49 10.25 14.93 6.99
CA GLY A 49 9.66 14.16 8.09
C GLY A 49 8.76 12.98 7.69
N GLN A 50 8.19 12.96 6.48
CA GLN A 50 7.22 11.92 6.10
C GLN A 50 7.89 10.60 5.70
N LEU A 51 7.73 9.56 6.52
CA LEU A 51 8.08 8.18 6.18
C LEU A 51 6.99 7.57 5.28
N ARG A 52 7.22 7.50 3.97
CA ARG A 52 6.32 6.80 3.04
C ARG A 52 6.77 5.36 2.84
N VAL A 53 5.93 4.40 3.23
CA VAL A 53 6.21 2.96 3.12
C VAL A 53 5.53 2.41 1.85
N PRO A 54 6.28 2.04 0.78
CA PRO A 54 5.69 1.48 -0.43
C PRO A 54 5.12 0.08 -0.15
N CYS A 55 3.82 -0.10 -0.39
CA CYS A 55 3.13 -1.37 -0.15
C CYS A 55 2.88 -2.08 -1.49
N HIS A 56 3.82 -2.92 -1.93
CA HIS A 56 3.54 -3.93 -2.96
C HIS A 56 2.48 -4.90 -2.41
N ARG A 57 1.47 -5.24 -3.21
CA ARG A 57 0.37 -6.14 -2.81
C ARG A 57 0.10 -7.15 -3.89
N SER A 58 -0.26 -8.35 -3.48
CA SER A 58 -0.75 -9.40 -4.38
C SER A 58 -2.26 -9.50 -4.24
N LEU A 59 -2.97 -9.84 -5.33
CA LEU A 59 -4.39 -10.18 -5.28
C LEU A 59 -4.63 -11.57 -4.66
N GLY A 60 -3.60 -12.43 -4.64
CA GLY A 60 -3.77 -13.86 -4.40
C GLY A 60 -4.42 -14.54 -5.60
N ASP A 61 -4.80 -15.81 -5.44
CA ASP A 61 -5.55 -16.54 -6.47
C ASP A 61 -7.04 -16.18 -6.41
N ILE A 62 -7.43 -15.23 -7.27
CA ILE A 62 -8.81 -14.76 -7.42
C ILE A 62 -9.66 -15.64 -8.33
N SER A 63 -9.11 -16.75 -8.85
CA SER A 63 -9.88 -17.72 -9.66
C SER A 63 -10.58 -18.77 -8.79
N LYS A 64 -10.04 -19.04 -7.60
CA LYS A 64 -10.58 -20.02 -6.63
C LYS A 64 -11.84 -19.51 -5.93
N SER A 65 -12.79 -20.41 -5.69
CA SER A 65 -13.91 -20.10 -4.79
C SER A 65 -13.46 -20.23 -3.34
N PHE A 66 -14.30 -19.80 -2.39
CA PHE A 66 -13.97 -19.93 -0.96
C PHE A 66 -13.72 -21.39 -0.55
N LEU A 67 -14.46 -22.35 -1.14
CA LEU A 67 -14.33 -23.76 -0.81
C LEU A 67 -13.04 -24.40 -1.37
N ASP A 68 -12.40 -23.75 -2.34
CA ASP A 68 -11.17 -24.25 -2.97
C ASP A 68 -9.90 -23.70 -2.28
N LEU A 69 -10.05 -22.83 -1.29
CA LEU A 69 -8.95 -22.28 -0.48
C LEU A 69 -8.58 -23.26 0.64
N THR A 70 -8.03 -24.40 0.27
CA THR A 70 -7.72 -25.50 1.21
C THR A 70 -6.24 -25.64 1.55
N ASP A 71 -5.35 -25.01 0.77
CA ASP A 71 -3.89 -25.10 0.96
C ASP A 71 -3.41 -24.09 2.01
N PRO A 72 -2.97 -24.54 3.21
CA PRO A 72 -2.49 -23.64 4.25
C PRO A 72 -1.24 -22.88 3.85
N ASP A 73 -0.35 -23.44 3.02
CA ASP A 73 0.93 -22.81 2.68
C ASP A 73 0.72 -21.64 1.72
N GLU A 74 -0.20 -21.77 0.77
CA GLU A 74 -0.65 -20.68 -0.10
C GLU A 74 -1.26 -19.54 0.73
N ILE A 75 -2.16 -19.88 1.66
CA ILE A 75 -2.86 -18.90 2.50
C ILE A 75 -1.86 -18.20 3.44
N ASN A 76 -0.99 -18.95 4.11
CA ASN A 76 0.04 -18.42 4.99
C ASN A 76 1.00 -17.51 4.22
N SER A 77 1.43 -17.92 3.03
CA SER A 77 2.30 -17.10 2.17
C SER A 77 1.63 -15.79 1.78
N TYR A 78 0.35 -15.84 1.43
CA TYR A 78 -0.45 -14.65 1.10
C TYR A 78 -0.52 -13.67 2.29
N PHE A 79 -0.85 -14.16 3.48
CA PHE A 79 -0.95 -13.31 4.68
C PHE A 79 0.42 -12.83 5.15
N ALA A 80 1.46 -13.66 5.07
CA ALA A 80 2.83 -13.27 5.40
C ALA A 80 3.28 -12.09 4.52
N PHE A 81 3.00 -12.16 3.22
CA PHE A 81 3.35 -11.10 2.28
C PHE A 81 2.48 -9.84 2.45
N ASN A 82 1.16 -9.96 2.50
CA ASN A 82 0.28 -8.79 2.46
C ASN A 82 0.01 -8.15 3.82
N VAL A 83 0.04 -8.93 4.90
CA VAL A 83 -0.32 -8.47 6.26
C VAL A 83 0.92 -8.42 7.14
N THR A 84 1.59 -9.56 7.36
CA THR A 84 2.73 -9.63 8.30
C THR A 84 3.87 -8.71 7.89
N SER A 85 4.23 -8.68 6.60
CA SER A 85 5.30 -7.80 6.13
C SER A 85 5.01 -6.32 6.39
N ALA A 86 3.75 -5.90 6.23
CA ALA A 86 3.33 -4.51 6.38
C ALA A 86 3.29 -4.07 7.84
N LEU A 87 2.82 -4.96 8.73
CA LEU A 87 2.88 -4.75 10.17
C LEU A 87 4.34 -4.60 10.61
N CYS A 88 5.19 -5.58 10.29
CA CYS A 88 6.60 -5.60 10.68
C CYS A 88 7.38 -4.40 10.11
N LEU A 89 7.14 -4.04 8.85
CA LEU A 89 7.80 -2.90 8.22
C LEU A 89 7.39 -1.58 8.89
N THR A 90 6.10 -1.40 9.17
CA THR A 90 5.59 -0.19 9.82
C THR A 90 6.14 -0.07 11.24
N SER A 91 6.06 -1.14 12.04
CA SER A 91 6.53 -1.13 13.43
C SER A 91 8.03 -0.89 13.52
N THR A 92 8.82 -1.62 12.72
CA THR A 92 10.28 -1.50 12.70
C THR A 92 10.71 -0.11 12.23
N ALA A 93 10.05 0.44 11.20
CA ALA A 93 10.40 1.76 10.70
C ALA A 93 10.07 2.84 11.74
N LEU A 94 8.88 2.82 12.34
CA LEU A 94 8.52 3.78 13.40
C LEU A 94 9.49 3.72 14.59
N GLN A 95 9.91 2.53 15.00
CA GLN A 95 10.95 2.35 16.03
C GLN A 95 12.31 2.93 15.59
N ALA A 96 12.72 2.68 14.35
CA ALA A 96 14.02 3.14 13.85
C ALA A 96 14.13 4.66 13.72
N PHE A 97 13.06 5.35 13.32
CA PHE A 97 13.05 6.81 13.23
C PHE A 97 12.87 7.48 14.60
N GLY A 98 12.16 6.81 15.53
CA GLY A 98 11.88 7.29 16.89
C GLY A 98 10.99 8.53 16.91
N LYS A 99 10.72 9.05 18.12
CA LYS A 99 10.10 10.37 18.29
C LYS A 99 11.21 11.43 18.26
N ARG A 100 11.10 12.44 17.40
CA ARG A 100 12.03 13.58 17.36
C ARG A 100 11.26 14.89 17.47
N PRO A 101 11.72 15.85 18.29
CA PRO A 101 11.10 17.18 18.34
C PRO A 101 11.04 17.81 16.95
N GLY A 102 9.87 18.32 16.56
CA GLY A 102 9.65 18.98 15.27
C GLY A 102 9.51 18.07 14.05
N SER A 103 9.53 16.73 14.21
CA SER A 103 9.24 15.80 13.10
C SER A 103 7.79 15.32 13.12
N SER A 104 7.07 15.47 12.00
CA SER A 104 5.79 14.79 11.78
C SER A 104 6.03 13.40 11.19
N ARG A 105 5.36 12.38 11.72
CA ARG A 105 5.44 11.01 11.21
C ARG A 105 4.08 10.63 10.65
N THR A 106 4.05 10.24 9.39
CA THR A 106 2.83 9.83 8.71
C THR A 106 3.02 8.45 8.13
N VAL A 107 2.07 7.54 8.33
CA VAL A 107 2.05 6.20 7.75
C VAL A 107 0.81 6.06 6.88
N VAL A 108 1.00 5.61 5.64
CA VAL A 108 -0.09 5.43 4.68
C VAL A 108 -0.21 3.97 4.28
N ASN A 109 -1.38 3.39 4.48
CA ASN A 109 -1.78 2.09 3.96
C ASN A 109 -2.66 2.32 2.71
N ILE A 110 -2.17 1.91 1.54
CA ILE A 110 -2.94 1.91 0.27
C ILE A 110 -4.07 0.87 0.29
N SER A 111 -5.19 1.14 0.93
CA SER A 111 -6.35 0.25 1.10
C SER A 111 -7.07 -0.08 -0.23
N SER A 112 -8.35 -0.42 -0.18
CA SER A 112 -9.24 -0.72 -1.29
C SER A 112 -10.66 -0.77 -0.74
N LEU A 113 -11.67 -0.53 -1.59
CA LEU A 113 -13.06 -0.86 -1.29
C LEU A 113 -13.24 -2.30 -0.78
N CYS A 114 -12.36 -3.23 -1.18
CA CYS A 114 -12.34 -4.61 -0.69
C CYS A 114 -12.05 -4.75 0.82
N ALA A 115 -11.57 -3.70 1.49
CA ALA A 115 -11.41 -3.69 2.94
C ALA A 115 -12.74 -3.60 3.69
N VAL A 116 -13.77 -3.04 3.06
CA VAL A 116 -15.06 -2.71 3.69
C VAL A 116 -16.25 -3.37 2.99
N LYS A 117 -16.08 -3.89 1.77
CA LYS A 117 -17.11 -4.58 1.00
C LYS A 117 -16.62 -5.95 0.51
N PRO A 118 -17.40 -7.03 0.71
CA PRO A 118 -17.02 -8.35 0.23
C PRO A 118 -17.27 -8.51 -1.28
N PHE A 119 -16.44 -9.35 -1.89
CA PHE A 119 -16.46 -9.67 -3.32
C PHE A 119 -16.25 -11.18 -3.51
N LYS A 120 -17.04 -11.81 -4.40
CA LYS A 120 -16.94 -13.25 -4.71
C LYS A 120 -15.54 -13.60 -5.22
N ASN A 121 -15.01 -14.77 -4.85
CA ASN A 121 -13.66 -15.26 -5.16
C ASN A 121 -12.48 -14.44 -4.59
N TRP A 122 -12.74 -13.30 -3.95
CA TRP A 122 -11.70 -12.38 -3.46
C TRP A 122 -11.46 -12.53 -1.96
N ALA A 123 -11.68 -13.72 -1.40
CA ALA A 123 -11.66 -13.95 0.05
C ALA A 123 -10.32 -13.54 0.70
N LEU A 124 -9.19 -13.95 0.09
CA LEU A 124 -7.86 -13.57 0.56
C LEU A 124 -7.62 -12.07 0.43
N TYR A 125 -8.00 -11.47 -0.69
CA TYR A 125 -7.82 -10.02 -0.92
C TYR A 125 -8.63 -9.18 0.06
N CYS A 126 -9.93 -9.46 0.20
CA CYS A 126 -10.81 -8.73 1.10
C CYS A 126 -10.34 -8.87 2.55
N SER A 127 -10.07 -10.10 3.01
CA SER A 127 -9.60 -10.36 4.38
C SER A 127 -8.26 -9.67 4.66
N GLY A 128 -7.32 -9.74 3.71
CA GLY A 128 -6.03 -9.07 3.82
C GLY A 128 -6.18 -7.55 3.92
N LYS A 129 -7.02 -6.93 3.08
CA LYS A 129 -7.27 -5.48 3.12
C LYS A 129 -7.98 -5.05 4.40
N ALA A 130 -9.00 -5.78 4.84
CA ALA A 130 -9.71 -5.52 6.08
C ALA A 130 -8.78 -5.62 7.31
N SER A 131 -7.95 -6.67 7.36
CA SER A 131 -6.94 -6.84 8.41
C SER A 131 -5.98 -5.65 8.47
N ARG A 132 -5.55 -5.15 7.31
CA ARG A 132 -4.65 -3.99 7.24
C ARG A 132 -5.29 -2.69 7.69
N ASP A 133 -6.55 -2.47 7.35
CA ASP A 133 -7.24 -1.26 7.79
C ASP A 133 -7.43 -1.26 9.30
N MET A 134 -7.80 -2.41 9.86
CA MET A 134 -7.92 -2.58 11.31
C MET A 134 -6.57 -2.41 12.02
N MET A 135 -5.48 -3.02 11.50
CA MET A 135 -4.16 -2.90 12.14
C MET A 135 -3.67 -1.44 12.16
N PHE A 136 -4.05 -0.63 11.17
CA PHE A 136 -3.71 0.79 11.10
C PHE A 136 -4.64 1.66 11.96
N GLN A 137 -5.90 1.27 12.14
CA GLN A 137 -6.78 1.89 13.14
C GLN A 137 -6.24 1.69 14.56
N VAL A 138 -5.76 0.49 14.89
CA VAL A 138 -5.09 0.22 16.18
C VAL A 138 -3.84 1.09 16.34
N LEU A 139 -2.98 1.18 15.32
CA LEU A 139 -1.80 2.05 15.35
C LEU A 139 -2.17 3.53 15.62
N ALA A 140 -3.25 4.02 15.01
CA ALA A 140 -3.71 5.40 15.20
C ALA A 140 -4.15 5.67 16.64
N LEU A 141 -4.70 4.67 17.33
CA LEU A 141 -5.11 4.76 18.73
C LEU A 141 -3.91 4.66 19.70
N GLU A 142 -2.96 3.77 19.41
CA GLU A 142 -1.78 3.56 20.27
C GLU A 142 -0.74 4.68 20.15
N GLU A 143 -0.59 5.28 18.96
CA GLU A 143 0.40 6.31 18.67
C GLU A 143 -0.26 7.59 18.12
N PRO A 144 -0.89 8.42 18.98
CA PRO A 144 -1.60 9.64 18.56
C PRO A 144 -0.68 10.69 17.91
N ASP A 145 0.62 10.62 18.15
CA ASP A 145 1.64 11.48 17.51
C ASP A 145 1.98 11.03 16.07
N VAL A 146 1.42 9.91 15.60
CA VAL A 146 1.60 9.38 14.25
C VAL A 146 0.31 9.58 13.47
N ARG A 147 0.44 10.25 12.32
CA ARG A 147 -0.68 10.41 11.37
C ARG A 147 -0.85 9.13 10.58
N VAL A 148 -2.00 8.49 10.68
CA VAL A 148 -2.25 7.21 10.00
C VAL A 148 -3.37 7.37 9.00
N LEU A 149 -3.18 6.88 7.77
CA LEU A 149 -4.18 6.97 6.70
C LEU A 149 -4.36 5.61 6.02
N ASN A 150 -5.60 5.16 5.88
CA ASN A 150 -5.99 4.06 5.01
C ASN A 150 -6.61 4.63 3.73
N TYR A 151 -5.85 4.71 2.64
CA TYR A 151 -6.29 5.34 1.40
C TYR A 151 -6.66 4.31 0.33
N ALA A 152 -7.92 4.25 -0.09
CA ALA A 152 -8.36 3.42 -1.20
C ALA A 152 -8.25 4.20 -2.53
N PRO A 153 -7.38 3.80 -3.47
CA PRO A 153 -7.05 4.63 -4.62
C PRO A 153 -8.07 4.60 -5.78
N GLY A 154 -9.19 3.88 -5.62
CA GLY A 154 -10.14 3.59 -6.68
C GLY A 154 -9.67 2.50 -7.67
N PRO A 155 -10.48 2.17 -8.69
CA PRO A 155 -10.14 1.20 -9.73
C PRO A 155 -9.09 1.76 -10.70
N LEU A 156 -7.81 1.48 -10.43
CA LEU A 156 -6.69 1.98 -11.25
C LEU A 156 -6.48 1.15 -12.52
N ASP A 157 -6.13 1.81 -13.64
CA ASP A 157 -5.69 1.10 -14.85
C ASP A 157 -4.26 0.57 -14.67
N THR A 158 -4.14 -0.68 -14.24
CA THR A 158 -2.87 -1.34 -13.89
C THR A 158 -2.89 -2.83 -14.26
N ASP A 159 -1.73 -3.48 -14.23
CA ASP A 159 -1.62 -4.93 -14.37
C ASP A 159 -2.48 -5.70 -13.34
N MET A 160 -2.61 -5.16 -12.12
CA MET A 160 -3.48 -5.74 -11.09
C MET A 160 -4.94 -5.72 -11.54
N GLN A 161 -5.39 -4.63 -12.16
CA GLN A 161 -6.75 -4.55 -12.71
C GLN A 161 -6.93 -5.43 -13.96
N LEU A 162 -5.88 -5.62 -14.76
CA LEU A 162 -5.89 -6.60 -15.84
C LEU A 162 -6.09 -8.03 -15.31
N LEU A 163 -5.40 -8.41 -14.24
CA LEU A 163 -5.61 -9.70 -13.58
C LEU A 163 -7.04 -9.82 -13.04
N ALA A 164 -7.57 -8.78 -12.38
CA ALA A 164 -8.95 -8.76 -11.89
C ALA A 164 -9.98 -9.02 -13.00
N ARG A 165 -9.88 -8.33 -14.14
CA ARG A 165 -10.83 -8.48 -15.28
C ARG A 165 -10.64 -9.74 -16.13
N THR A 166 -9.56 -10.51 -15.92
CA THR A 166 -9.29 -11.72 -16.72
C THR A 166 -9.34 -13.01 -15.90
N LYS A 167 -8.93 -12.98 -14.63
CA LYS A 167 -8.73 -14.17 -13.79
C LYS A 167 -9.74 -14.34 -12.66
N THR A 168 -10.55 -13.33 -12.33
CA THR A 168 -11.60 -13.48 -11.30
C THR A 168 -12.54 -14.64 -11.65
N GLY A 169 -12.76 -15.56 -10.70
CA GLY A 169 -13.59 -16.75 -10.90
C GLY A 169 -15.03 -16.40 -11.30
N ASP A 170 -15.69 -15.54 -10.52
CA ASP A 170 -17.07 -15.11 -10.74
C ASP A 170 -17.23 -14.37 -12.10
N PRO A 171 -18.09 -14.86 -13.01
CA PRO A 171 -18.29 -14.25 -14.31
C PRO A 171 -18.89 -12.84 -14.26
N GLU A 172 -19.84 -12.59 -13.37
CA GLU A 172 -20.51 -11.28 -13.23
C GLU A 172 -19.50 -10.21 -12.82
N MET A 173 -18.65 -10.52 -11.84
CA MET A 173 -17.57 -9.65 -11.37
C MET A 173 -16.53 -9.40 -12.46
N ARG A 174 -16.18 -10.44 -13.21
CA ARG A 174 -15.24 -10.31 -14.34
C ARG A 174 -15.80 -9.37 -15.40
N GLN A 175 -17.09 -9.52 -15.75
CA GLN A 175 -17.78 -8.65 -16.68
C GLN A 175 -17.89 -7.22 -16.14
N TYR A 176 -18.14 -7.03 -14.85
CA TYR A 176 -18.12 -5.72 -14.21
C TYR A 176 -16.76 -5.03 -14.41
N PHE A 177 -15.64 -5.69 -14.12
CA PHE A 177 -14.31 -5.10 -14.32
C PHE A 177 -13.96 -4.85 -15.80
N GLN A 178 -14.47 -5.67 -16.72
CA GLN A 178 -14.35 -5.43 -18.16
C GLN A 178 -15.12 -4.18 -18.56
N SER A 179 -16.36 -4.03 -18.08
CA SER A 179 -17.20 -2.87 -18.40
C SER A 179 -16.57 -1.55 -17.91
N LEU A 180 -15.87 -1.55 -16.76
CA LEU A 180 -15.13 -0.38 -16.29
C LEU A 180 -14.01 0.03 -17.25
N GLN A 181 -13.33 -0.93 -17.87
CA GLN A 181 -12.31 -0.65 -18.88
C GLN A 181 -12.94 -0.10 -20.17
N GLU A 182 -13.96 -0.79 -20.69
CA GLU A 182 -14.61 -0.44 -21.96
C GLU A 182 -15.28 0.93 -21.90
N SER A 183 -15.84 1.28 -20.75
CA SER A 183 -16.46 2.60 -20.51
C SER A 183 -15.47 3.71 -20.13
N GLY A 184 -14.17 3.42 -20.06
CA GLY A 184 -13.14 4.40 -19.70
C GLY A 184 -13.24 4.91 -18.26
N GLN A 185 -13.82 4.13 -17.34
CA GLN A 185 -14.01 4.50 -15.93
C GLN A 185 -12.82 4.14 -15.02
N LEU A 186 -11.75 3.56 -15.59
CA LEU A 186 -10.52 3.30 -14.85
C LEU A 186 -9.75 4.60 -14.60
N ILE A 187 -9.21 4.72 -13.40
CA ILE A 187 -8.48 5.91 -12.96
C ILE A 187 -7.01 5.78 -13.35
N ASP A 188 -6.45 6.85 -13.92
CA ASP A 188 -5.00 6.94 -14.13
C ASP A 188 -4.26 6.99 -12.79
N CYS A 189 -3.16 6.24 -12.68
CA CYS A 189 -2.38 6.13 -11.45
C CYS A 189 -1.87 7.50 -10.96
N THR A 190 -1.52 8.40 -11.88
CA THR A 190 -1.03 9.75 -11.57
C THR A 190 -2.13 10.59 -10.93
N VAL A 191 -3.36 10.46 -11.41
CA VAL A 191 -4.52 11.19 -10.85
C VAL A 191 -4.79 10.75 -9.41
N SER A 192 -4.84 9.44 -9.16
CA SER A 192 -5.03 8.93 -7.80
C SER A 192 -3.87 9.25 -6.87
N ALA A 193 -2.63 9.18 -7.37
CA ALA A 193 -1.44 9.56 -6.61
C ALA A 193 -1.43 11.05 -6.25
N GLN A 194 -1.81 11.93 -7.19
CA GLN A 194 -1.91 13.37 -6.93
C GLN A 194 -2.95 13.66 -5.85
N LYS A 195 -4.08 12.96 -5.88
CA LYS A 195 -5.13 13.12 -4.88
C LYS A 195 -4.65 12.72 -3.48
N LEU A 196 -3.92 11.61 -3.37
CA LEU A 196 -3.26 11.21 -2.13
C LEU A 196 -2.25 12.28 -1.66
N VAL A 197 -1.40 12.79 -2.54
CA VAL A 197 -0.41 13.83 -2.17
C VAL A 197 -1.12 15.08 -1.65
N ASN A 198 -2.16 15.55 -2.36
CA ASN A 198 -2.94 16.70 -1.93
C ASN A 198 -3.59 16.49 -0.55
N LEU A 199 -4.08 15.27 -0.27
CA LEU A 199 -4.64 14.92 1.05
C LEU A 199 -3.56 14.98 2.15
N LEU A 200 -2.36 14.45 1.86
CA LEU A 200 -1.23 14.45 2.79
C LEU A 200 -0.67 15.85 3.06
N GLU A 201 -0.72 16.74 2.07
CA GLU A 201 -0.30 18.14 2.22
C GLU A 201 -1.31 18.97 3.02
N LYS A 202 -2.62 18.71 2.82
CA LYS A 202 -3.68 19.37 3.60
C LYS A 202 -3.72 18.87 5.05
N ASP A 203 -3.38 17.60 5.28
CA ASP A 203 -3.37 16.92 6.60
C ASP A 203 -4.68 17.03 7.40
N THR A 204 -5.83 17.08 6.71
CA THR A 204 -7.15 17.26 7.34
C THR A 204 -7.87 15.96 7.67
N PHE A 205 -7.30 14.79 7.36
CA PHE A 205 -7.98 13.50 7.55
C PHE A 205 -7.98 13.06 9.03
N PRO A 206 -9.04 12.40 9.54
CA PRO A 206 -8.96 11.76 10.85
C PRO A 206 -7.93 10.63 10.85
N SER A 207 -7.08 10.56 11.89
CA SER A 207 -6.07 9.49 11.97
C SER A 207 -6.74 8.12 12.06
N GLY A 208 -6.29 7.15 11.26
CA GLY A 208 -6.86 5.80 11.16
C GLY A 208 -8.04 5.68 10.17
N ALA A 209 -8.53 6.79 9.61
CA ALA A 209 -9.67 6.75 8.70
C ALA A 209 -9.39 5.98 7.40
N HIS A 210 -10.44 5.32 6.91
CA HIS A 210 -10.52 4.84 5.53
C HIS A 210 -11.05 5.96 4.65
N VAL A 211 -10.27 6.38 3.66
CA VAL A 211 -10.63 7.44 2.71
C VAL A 211 -10.53 6.86 1.31
N ASP A 212 -11.64 6.85 0.58
CA ASP A 212 -11.64 6.43 -0.82
C ASP A 212 -11.33 7.60 -1.75
N PHE A 213 -10.78 7.29 -2.92
CA PHE A 213 -10.56 8.23 -3.99
C PHE A 213 -11.82 9.04 -4.29
N TYR A 214 -13.01 8.46 -4.26
CA TYR A 214 -14.25 9.17 -4.59
C TYR A 214 -14.78 10.08 -3.47
N ASP A 215 -14.22 10.01 -2.25
CA ASP A 215 -14.69 10.80 -1.10
C ASP A 215 -14.09 12.22 -1.04
N ILE A 216 -12.97 12.45 -1.74
CA ILE A 216 -12.13 13.67 -1.63
C ILE A 216 -11.92 14.40 -2.95
#